data_AF-A0A5J4PKU8-F1
#
_entry.id   AF-A0A5J4PKU8-F1
#
_cell.length_a   1.000
_cell.length_b   1.000
_cell.length_c   1.000
_cell.angle_alpha   90.00
_cell.angle_beta   90.00
_cell.angle_gamma   90.00
#
_symmetry.space_group_name_H-M   'P 1'
#
loop_
_entity.id
_entity.type
_entity.pdbx_description
1 polymer ?
#
loop_
_entity_poly.entity_id
_entity_poly.type
_entity_poly.pdbx_seq_one_letter_code
_entity_poly.pdbx_strand_id
1 'polypeptide(L)'
;ILPSNAQAVIIAEKRQNESDTMTDYYGHSTTRTVILGFSTHKRDLFSEMRKSAKNFEGTAYLAEQNAEYENREKYSMGEGYYLGASKYNGWIIEKEKFYGSQEQIIERYALIASDEKNIRISATPTAEKADHETVTGYFQIVDYSEKALAIFGDTRPIKDQLKALGGRFNPKLTHEGGKQAGWIFQKSKENQLRELTGKIN
;
A
#
# COMPACT_ATOMS: atom_id res chain seq x y z
N ILE A 1 -5.34 -7.87 12.53
CA ILE A 1 -4.78 -6.49 12.44
C ILE A 1 -5.12 -5.97 11.06
N LEU A 2 -6.10 -5.07 10.95
CA LEU A 2 -6.44 -4.38 9.70
C LEU A 2 -6.08 -2.89 9.86
N PRO A 3 -5.18 -2.33 9.04
CA PRO A 3 -4.83 -0.91 9.14
C PRO A 3 -6.02 -0.01 8.78
N SER A 4 -6.19 1.10 9.52
CA SER A 4 -7.31 2.04 9.31
C SER A 4 -7.29 2.77 7.97
N ASN A 5 -6.12 2.87 7.33
CA ASN A 5 -5.93 3.45 6.00
C ASN A 5 -5.90 2.42 4.88
N ALA A 6 -6.12 1.13 5.18
CA ALA A 6 -6.16 0.08 4.17
C ALA A 6 -7.40 0.25 3.29
N GLN A 7 -7.20 0.23 1.98
CA GLN A 7 -8.27 0.26 0.97
C GLN A 7 -8.40 -1.07 0.22
N ALA A 8 -7.47 -1.99 0.44
CA ALA A 8 -7.47 -3.32 -0.17
C ALA A 8 -6.61 -4.30 0.66
N VAL A 9 -6.86 -5.59 0.48
CA VAL A 9 -6.04 -6.70 0.98
C VAL A 9 -5.40 -7.42 -0.21
N ILE A 10 -4.16 -7.86 -0.04
CA ILE A 10 -3.43 -8.69 -1.00
C ILE A 10 -3.45 -10.10 -0.44
N ILE A 11 -4.07 -11.01 -1.17
CA ILE A 11 -4.25 -12.41 -0.78
C ILE A 11 -3.57 -13.33 -1.77
N ALA A 12 -3.15 -14.50 -1.29
CA ALA A 12 -2.72 -15.61 -2.10
C ALA A 12 -3.66 -16.81 -1.90
N GLU A 13 -4.23 -17.30 -2.99
CA GLU A 13 -5.10 -18.46 -3.00
C GLU A 13 -4.42 -19.64 -3.68
N LYS A 14 -4.37 -20.79 -3.01
CA LYS A 14 -3.94 -22.05 -3.62
C LYS A 14 -5.14 -22.70 -4.29
N ARG A 15 -5.20 -22.61 -5.61
CA ARG A 15 -6.27 -23.16 -6.42
C ARG A 15 -5.89 -24.52 -6.99
N GLN A 16 -6.87 -25.41 -7.06
CA GLN A 16 -6.76 -26.71 -7.71
C GLN A 16 -7.76 -26.76 -8.86
N ASN A 17 -7.28 -27.16 -10.04
CA ASN A 17 -8.11 -27.23 -11.23
C ASN A 17 -9.09 -28.40 -11.11
N GLU A 18 -10.37 -28.12 -11.32
CA GLU A 18 -11.47 -29.10 -11.31
C GLU A 18 -12.23 -29.10 -12.65
N SER A 19 -11.62 -28.54 -13.70
CA SER A 19 -12.20 -28.50 -15.04
C SER A 19 -12.28 -29.91 -15.61
N ASP A 20 -13.42 -30.23 -16.23
CA ASP A 20 -13.63 -31.50 -16.90
C ASP A 20 -13.39 -31.32 -18.39
N THR A 21 -12.29 -31.87 -18.90
CA THR A 21 -11.90 -31.78 -20.31
C THR A 21 -12.88 -32.42 -21.29
N MET A 22 -13.83 -33.23 -20.81
CA MET A 22 -14.87 -33.87 -21.63
C MET A 22 -16.15 -33.01 -21.71
N THR A 23 -16.21 -31.89 -20.98
CA THR A 23 -17.32 -30.93 -20.99
C THR A 23 -16.82 -29.50 -21.16
N ASP A 24 -17.72 -28.53 -21.31
CA ASP A 24 -17.41 -27.10 -21.31
C ASP A 24 -17.32 -26.50 -19.88
N TYR A 25 -17.20 -27.35 -18.86
CA TYR A 25 -17.10 -26.93 -17.47
C TYR A 25 -15.66 -26.55 -17.08
N TYR A 26 -15.46 -25.26 -16.78
CA TYR A 26 -14.21 -24.71 -16.27
C TYR A 26 -14.38 -24.24 -14.83
N GLY A 27 -13.62 -24.82 -13.91
CA GLY A 27 -13.77 -24.57 -12.48
C GLY A 27 -12.48 -24.81 -11.70
N HIS A 28 -12.44 -24.26 -10.48
CA HIS A 28 -11.38 -24.51 -9.51
C HIS A 28 -11.92 -24.45 -8.09
N SER A 29 -11.26 -25.14 -7.18
CA SER A 29 -11.48 -25.01 -5.74
C SER A 29 -10.30 -24.31 -5.06
N THR A 30 -10.58 -23.48 -4.06
CA THR A 30 -9.55 -22.82 -3.24
C THR A 30 -9.28 -23.68 -2.01
N THR A 31 -8.10 -24.29 -1.98
CA THR A 31 -7.66 -25.19 -0.89
C THR A 31 -7.05 -24.44 0.28
N ARG A 32 -6.51 -23.24 0.04
CA ARG A 32 -5.87 -22.42 1.07
C ARG A 32 -5.84 -20.95 0.66
N THR A 33 -6.14 -20.06 1.60
CA THR A 33 -6.00 -18.61 1.42
C THR A 33 -5.01 -18.07 2.44
N VAL A 34 -4.09 -17.22 2.00
CA VAL A 34 -3.06 -16.59 2.81
C VAL A 34 -3.13 -15.08 2.61
N ILE A 35 -3.21 -14.32 3.69
CA ILE A 35 -3.13 -12.86 3.67
C ILE A 35 -1.66 -12.49 3.55
N LEU A 36 -1.28 -11.87 2.44
CA LEU A 36 0.10 -11.45 2.17
C LEU A 36 0.37 -10.00 2.57
N GLY A 37 -0.67 -9.15 2.62
CA GLY A 37 -0.50 -7.76 3.01
C GLY A 37 -1.75 -6.91 2.84
N PHE A 38 -1.64 -5.63 3.21
CA PHE A 38 -2.67 -4.62 3.02
C PHE A 38 -2.15 -3.50 2.12
N SER A 39 -3.06 -2.87 1.38
CA SER A 39 -2.74 -1.78 0.45
C SER A 39 -3.56 -0.55 0.79
N THR A 40 -2.93 0.61 0.69
CA THR A 40 -3.59 1.93 0.80
C THR A 40 -4.16 2.41 -0.54
N HIS A 41 -3.92 1.70 -1.64
CA HIS A 41 -4.40 2.04 -2.98
C HIS A 41 -5.51 1.10 -3.46
N LYS A 42 -6.51 1.63 -4.17
CA LYS A 42 -7.53 0.83 -4.88
C LYS A 42 -7.09 0.34 -6.27
N ARG A 43 -5.94 0.80 -6.77
CA ARG A 43 -5.43 0.41 -8.08
C ARG A 43 -4.83 -0.99 -8.03
N ASP A 44 -5.02 -1.75 -9.10
CA ASP A 44 -4.42 -3.07 -9.27
C ASP A 44 -2.97 -2.90 -9.71
N LEU A 45 -2.05 -2.88 -8.75
CA LEU A 45 -0.62 -2.68 -8.97
C LEU A 45 0.13 -4.00 -8.79
N PHE A 46 0.64 -4.58 -9.88
CA PHE A 46 1.44 -5.82 -9.79
C PHE A 46 2.71 -5.63 -8.98
N SER A 47 3.28 -4.42 -8.93
CA SER A 47 4.43 -4.13 -8.07
C SER A 47 4.14 -4.36 -6.59
N GLU A 48 2.92 -4.03 -6.13
CA GLU A 48 2.51 -4.31 -4.74
C GLU A 48 2.28 -5.79 -4.52
N MET A 49 1.62 -6.48 -5.45
CA MET A 49 1.40 -7.92 -5.36
C MET A 49 2.73 -8.69 -5.32
N ARG A 50 3.70 -8.31 -6.17
CA ARG A 50 5.06 -8.86 -6.19
C ARG A 50 5.81 -8.61 -4.89
N LYS A 51 5.71 -7.40 -4.33
CA LYS A 51 6.32 -7.07 -3.04
C LYS A 51 5.78 -7.98 -1.95
N SER A 52 4.47 -8.19 -1.91
CA SER A 52 3.80 -9.04 -0.92
C SER A 52 4.04 -10.53 -1.16
N ALA A 53 4.29 -10.96 -2.41
CA ALA A 53 4.59 -12.34 -2.77
C ALA A 53 5.81 -12.91 -2.02
N LYS A 54 6.78 -12.04 -1.67
CA LYS A 54 7.99 -12.40 -0.90
C LYS A 54 7.68 -12.86 0.53
N ASN A 55 6.51 -12.52 1.05
CA ASN A 55 6.18 -12.74 2.45
C ASN A 55 5.83 -14.20 2.77
N PHE A 56 5.56 -14.99 1.73
CA PHE A 56 5.19 -16.39 1.84
C PHE A 56 6.01 -17.23 0.85
N GLU A 57 6.70 -18.24 1.35
CA GLU A 57 7.55 -19.12 0.54
C GLU A 57 6.79 -19.74 -0.64
N GLY A 58 5.51 -20.08 -0.44
CA GLY A 58 4.67 -20.64 -1.51
C GLY A 58 4.40 -19.68 -2.67
N THR A 59 4.62 -18.38 -2.50
CA THR A 59 4.44 -17.37 -3.56
C THR A 59 5.73 -16.65 -3.93
N ALA A 60 6.87 -16.99 -3.32
CA ALA A 60 8.11 -16.24 -3.49
C ALA A 60 8.58 -16.17 -4.95
N TYR A 61 8.30 -17.20 -5.75
CA TYR A 61 8.61 -17.25 -7.18
C TYR A 61 7.82 -16.22 -8.02
N LEU A 62 6.71 -15.70 -7.51
CA LEU A 62 5.90 -14.65 -8.16
C LEU A 62 6.39 -13.24 -7.81
N ALA A 63 7.46 -13.11 -7.01
CA ALA A 63 7.94 -11.82 -6.54
C ALA A 63 8.74 -11.04 -7.58
N GLU A 64 9.28 -11.72 -8.58
CA GLU A 64 10.01 -11.11 -9.68
C GLU A 64 9.08 -10.74 -10.83
N GLN A 65 9.46 -9.74 -11.61
CA GLN A 65 8.66 -9.33 -12.76
C GLN A 65 8.71 -10.42 -13.84
N ASN A 66 7.55 -11.00 -14.14
CA ASN A 66 7.40 -12.00 -15.20
C ASN A 66 6.06 -11.78 -15.92
N ALA A 67 6.13 -11.56 -17.24
CA ALA A 67 4.95 -11.34 -18.07
C ALA A 67 4.01 -12.56 -18.14
N GLU A 68 4.56 -13.79 -18.04
CA GLU A 68 3.77 -15.03 -18.04
C GLU A 68 2.92 -15.19 -16.78
N TYR A 69 3.32 -14.52 -15.69
CA TYR A 69 2.59 -14.55 -14.44
C TYR A 69 1.73 -13.31 -14.21
N GLU A 70 1.84 -12.26 -15.04
CA GLU A 70 1.05 -11.03 -14.91
C GLU A 70 -0.21 -11.05 -15.77
N ASN A 71 -1.32 -11.54 -15.21
CA ASN A 71 -2.58 -11.66 -15.94
C ASN A 71 -3.42 -10.39 -15.83
N ARG A 72 -3.81 -9.82 -16.98
CA ARG A 72 -4.47 -8.51 -17.10
C ARG A 72 -5.82 -8.62 -17.79
N GLU A 73 -6.67 -9.50 -17.29
CA GLU A 73 -7.90 -9.93 -17.95
C GLU A 73 -9.11 -9.06 -17.53
N LYS A 74 -9.12 -7.79 -17.93
CA LYS A 74 -10.24 -6.85 -17.67
C LYS A 74 -11.21 -6.72 -18.86
N TYR A 75 -11.71 -7.83 -19.36
CA TYR A 75 -12.80 -7.88 -20.35
C TYR A 75 -14.01 -8.60 -19.75
N SER A 76 -15.17 -8.59 -20.43
CA SER A 76 -16.47 -9.04 -19.88
C SER A 76 -16.52 -10.51 -19.42
N MET A 77 -15.50 -11.31 -19.77
CA MET A 77 -15.31 -12.72 -19.41
C MET A 77 -13.90 -12.96 -18.86
N GLY A 78 -13.18 -11.89 -18.49
CA GLY A 78 -11.81 -11.95 -18.03
C GLY A 78 -11.75 -12.13 -16.51
N GLU A 79 -10.71 -12.81 -16.05
CA GLU A 79 -10.60 -13.25 -14.66
C GLU A 79 -9.96 -12.24 -13.71
N GLY A 80 -9.80 -10.99 -14.17
CA GLY A 80 -9.30 -9.87 -13.40
C GLY A 80 -7.79 -9.66 -13.48
N TYR A 81 -7.23 -9.05 -12.44
CA TYR A 81 -5.79 -8.76 -12.33
C TYR A 81 -5.18 -9.62 -11.24
N TYR A 82 -4.29 -10.54 -11.62
CA TYR A 82 -3.69 -11.49 -10.67
C TYR A 82 -2.27 -11.90 -11.09
N LEU A 83 -1.46 -12.30 -10.10
CA LEU A 83 -0.20 -13.01 -10.33
C LEU A 83 -0.42 -14.51 -10.23
N GLY A 84 -0.01 -15.27 -11.24
CA GLY A 84 -0.12 -16.72 -11.24
C GLY A 84 0.10 -17.34 -12.61
N ALA A 85 0.42 -18.63 -12.65
CA ALA A 85 0.63 -19.37 -13.90
C ALA A 85 -0.66 -19.60 -14.70
N SER A 86 -1.79 -19.71 -14.01
CA SER A 86 -3.11 -19.95 -14.58
C SER A 86 -4.17 -19.60 -13.56
N LYS A 87 -5.35 -19.14 -13.97
CA LYS A 87 -6.46 -18.85 -13.05
C LYS A 87 -6.86 -20.05 -12.18
N TYR A 88 -6.75 -21.27 -12.71
CA TYR A 88 -7.37 -22.47 -12.14
C TYR A 88 -6.43 -23.30 -11.26
N ASN A 89 -5.12 -23.06 -11.31
CA ASN A 89 -4.15 -23.92 -10.62
C ASN A 89 -2.97 -23.14 -10.06
N GLY A 90 -2.50 -23.59 -8.90
CA GLY A 90 -1.32 -23.08 -8.23
C GLY A 90 -1.67 -21.91 -7.32
N TRP A 91 -0.65 -21.14 -6.96
CA TRP A 91 -0.82 -19.95 -6.14
C TRP A 91 -1.20 -18.75 -7.01
N ILE A 92 -2.31 -18.13 -6.66
CA ILE A 92 -2.83 -16.92 -7.29
C ILE A 92 -2.80 -15.77 -6.30
N ILE A 93 -2.04 -14.73 -6.62
CA ILE A 93 -2.04 -13.50 -5.85
C ILE A 93 -2.99 -12.51 -6.50
N GLU A 94 -3.97 -12.06 -5.75
CA GLU A 94 -4.90 -11.03 -6.21
C GLU A 94 -5.12 -9.97 -5.14
N LYS A 95 -5.70 -8.87 -5.58
CA LYS A 95 -5.96 -7.71 -4.74
C LYS A 95 -7.45 -7.51 -4.60
N GLU A 96 -7.96 -7.79 -3.40
CA GLU A 96 -9.36 -7.55 -3.08
C GLU A 96 -9.53 -6.15 -2.50
N LYS A 97 -10.34 -5.32 -3.17
CA LYS A 97 -10.61 -3.93 -2.78
C LYS A 97 -11.74 -3.88 -1.78
N PHE A 98 -11.66 -2.94 -0.86
CA PHE A 98 -12.74 -2.72 0.09
C PHE A 98 -13.80 -1.81 -0.53
N TYR A 99 -14.99 -2.37 -0.72
CA TYR A 99 -16.19 -1.64 -1.16
C TYR A 99 -17.20 -1.45 -0.03
N GLY A 100 -17.04 -2.18 1.07
CA GLY A 100 -17.91 -2.17 2.24
C GLY A 100 -17.28 -1.53 3.47
N SER A 101 -17.90 -1.74 4.62
CA SER A 101 -17.38 -1.26 5.90
C SER A 101 -16.17 -2.09 6.36
N GLN A 102 -15.40 -1.56 7.30
CA GLN A 102 -14.22 -2.25 7.83
C GLN A 102 -14.60 -3.59 8.49
N GLU A 103 -15.78 -3.64 9.11
CA GLU A 103 -16.33 -4.80 9.80
C GLU A 103 -16.58 -5.96 8.82
N GLN A 104 -17.13 -5.68 7.63
CA GLN A 104 -17.39 -6.71 6.61
C GLN A 104 -16.09 -7.36 6.11
N ILE A 105 -15.01 -6.58 6.03
CA ILE A 105 -13.68 -7.10 5.67
C ILE A 105 -13.12 -7.94 6.82
N ILE A 106 -13.26 -7.48 8.06
CA ILE A 106 -12.83 -8.22 9.23
C ILE A 106 -13.57 -9.55 9.30
N GLU A 107 -14.89 -9.57 9.16
CA GLU A 107 -15.71 -10.79 9.16
C GLU A 107 -15.29 -11.77 8.07
N ARG A 108 -15.09 -11.27 6.84
CA ARG A 108 -14.64 -12.11 5.70
C ARG A 108 -13.30 -12.79 5.97
N TYR A 109 -12.37 -12.07 6.60
CA TYR A 109 -10.99 -12.56 6.80
C TYR A 109 -10.71 -13.11 8.20
N ALA A 110 -11.64 -13.01 9.15
CA ALA A 110 -11.45 -13.45 10.53
C ALA A 110 -11.18 -14.95 10.63
N LEU A 111 -11.90 -15.78 9.88
CA LEU A 111 -11.70 -17.23 9.86
C LEU A 111 -10.32 -17.61 9.32
N ILE A 112 -9.88 -16.95 8.25
CA ILE A 112 -8.56 -17.16 7.64
C ILE A 112 -7.46 -16.70 8.62
N ALA A 113 -7.66 -15.53 9.23
CA ALA A 113 -6.74 -14.93 10.18
C ALA A 113 -6.68 -15.64 11.55
N SER A 114 -7.62 -16.55 11.83
CA SER A 114 -7.60 -17.37 13.05
C SER A 114 -6.45 -18.39 13.04
N ASP A 115 -6.03 -18.85 11.86
CA ASP A 115 -4.82 -19.65 11.70
C ASP A 115 -3.65 -18.75 11.32
N GLU A 116 -2.72 -18.55 12.26
CA GLU A 116 -1.52 -17.74 12.07
C GLU A 116 -0.70 -18.15 10.84
N LYS A 117 -0.78 -19.43 10.41
CA LYS A 117 -0.08 -19.90 9.21
C LYS A 117 -0.59 -19.25 7.92
N ASN A 118 -1.81 -18.71 7.95
CA ASN A 118 -2.45 -18.02 6.84
C ASN A 118 -2.27 -16.51 6.88
N ILE A 119 -1.54 -15.98 7.87
CA ILE A 119 -1.11 -14.58 7.89
C ILE A 119 0.38 -14.55 7.60
N ARG A 120 0.74 -14.11 6.40
CA ARG A 120 2.12 -13.98 5.93
C ARG A 120 2.33 -12.55 5.48
N ILE A 121 2.25 -11.66 6.44
CA ILE A 121 2.65 -10.27 6.27
C ILE A 121 4.12 -10.20 6.71
N SER A 122 5.03 -9.81 5.83
CA SER A 122 6.40 -9.52 6.26
C SER A 122 6.33 -8.41 7.30
N ALA A 123 6.84 -8.67 8.51
CA ALA A 123 7.14 -7.60 9.44
C ALA A 123 8.32 -6.81 8.87
N THR A 124 8.04 -5.81 8.03
CA THR A 124 8.97 -4.72 7.72
C THR A 124 8.25 -3.55 7.04
N PRO A 125 8.32 -2.36 7.63
CA PRO A 125 7.83 -2.14 8.98
C PRO A 125 6.28 -2.21 8.95
N THR A 126 5.68 -2.42 10.11
CA THR A 126 4.58 -1.57 10.59
C THR A 126 4.49 -0.31 9.71
N ALA A 127 3.32 0.08 9.20
CA ALA A 127 3.09 1.50 9.04
C ALA A 127 3.53 2.06 10.38
N GLU A 128 4.71 2.68 10.44
CA GLU A 128 5.36 2.99 11.70
C GLU A 128 4.23 3.62 12.52
N LYS A 129 3.88 2.94 13.62
CA LYS A 129 3.90 3.69 14.85
C LYS A 129 5.22 4.41 14.76
N ALA A 130 5.15 5.66 14.28
CA ALA A 130 6.07 6.65 14.75
C ALA A 130 5.81 6.58 16.25
N ASP A 131 6.54 5.66 16.89
CA ASP A 131 7.05 5.93 18.20
C ASP A 131 7.57 7.34 18.07
N HIS A 132 6.98 8.20 18.88
CA HIS A 132 7.43 9.55 19.12
C HIS A 132 8.91 9.48 19.53
N GLU A 133 9.83 9.28 18.58
CA GLU A 133 11.10 9.96 18.67
C GLU A 133 10.74 11.41 18.45
N THR A 134 10.70 12.16 19.55
CA THR A 134 10.70 13.61 19.54
C THR A 134 11.89 14.06 18.70
N VAL A 135 11.68 14.20 17.39
CA VAL A 135 12.66 14.79 16.48
C VAL A 135 12.77 16.23 16.93
N THR A 136 13.77 16.52 17.75
CA THR A 136 14.14 17.88 18.15
C THR A 136 14.81 18.58 16.97
N GLY A 137 14.04 18.71 15.88
CA GLY A 137 14.39 19.46 14.69
C GLY A 137 13.64 20.78 14.73
N TYR A 138 14.36 21.89 14.59
CA TYR A 138 13.73 23.21 14.46
C TYR A 138 13.07 23.31 13.08
N PHE A 139 11.74 23.18 13.02
CA PHE A 139 10.94 23.42 11.82
C PHE A 139 10.26 24.77 11.93
N GLN A 140 10.37 25.58 10.88
CA GLN A 140 9.68 26.85 10.80
C GLN A 140 8.68 26.81 9.64
N ILE A 141 7.39 26.90 9.96
CA ILE A 141 6.34 27.13 8.97
C ILE A 141 6.22 28.64 8.78
N VAL A 142 6.23 29.07 7.51
CA VAL A 142 6.16 30.47 7.12
C VAL A 142 5.09 30.62 6.05
N ASP A 143 4.22 31.60 6.23
CA ASP A 143 3.29 32.04 5.19
C ASP A 143 4.08 32.68 4.03
N TYR A 144 4.33 31.90 2.99
CA TYR A 144 5.10 32.34 1.83
C TYR A 144 4.26 33.15 0.84
N SER A 145 2.96 32.85 0.75
CA SER A 145 2.00 33.54 -0.12
C SER A 145 0.57 33.32 0.39
N GLU A 146 -0.39 34.10 -0.11
CA GLU A 146 -1.83 33.93 0.18
C GLU A 146 -2.35 32.51 -0.06
N LYS A 147 -1.70 31.76 -0.96
CA LYS A 147 -2.05 30.39 -1.33
C LYS A 147 -0.99 29.36 -0.98
N ALA A 148 0.13 29.74 -0.37
CA ALA A 148 1.25 28.83 -0.17
C ALA A 148 1.94 29.01 1.18
N LEU A 149 2.24 27.88 1.80
CA LEU A 149 3.01 27.77 3.03
C LEU A 149 4.38 27.18 2.71
N ALA A 150 5.43 27.69 3.34
CA ALA A 150 6.77 27.15 3.25
C ALA A 150 7.17 26.52 4.59
N ILE A 151 7.80 25.34 4.55
CA ILE A 151 8.51 24.78 5.70
C ILE A 151 10.01 24.89 5.46
N PHE A 152 10.70 25.38 6.48
CA PHE A 152 12.14 25.48 6.56
C PHE A 152 12.67 24.72 7.78
N GLY A 153 13.95 24.33 7.73
CA GLY A 153 14.62 23.56 8.78
C GLY A 153 15.20 22.24 8.28
N ASP A 154 15.57 21.35 9.21
CA ASP A 154 16.12 20.03 8.87
C ASP A 154 14.99 19.08 8.44
N THR A 155 14.52 19.26 7.21
CA THR A 155 13.42 18.49 6.61
C THR A 155 13.86 17.13 6.03
N ARG A 156 15.12 16.74 6.23
CA ARG A 156 15.65 15.42 5.82
C ARG A 156 14.88 14.22 6.40
N PRO A 157 14.58 14.14 7.71
CA PRO A 157 13.87 13.01 8.29
C PRO A 157 12.40 12.94 7.89
N ILE A 158 11.77 14.10 7.62
CA ILE A 158 10.35 14.17 7.24
C ILE A 158 10.13 14.31 5.73
N LYS A 159 11.18 14.19 4.91
CA LYS A 159 11.13 14.39 3.46
C LYS A 159 10.03 13.57 2.78
N ASP A 160 9.88 12.31 3.15
CA ASP A 160 8.89 11.42 2.54
C ASP A 160 7.46 11.77 2.97
N GLN A 161 7.27 12.19 4.22
CA GLN A 161 5.99 12.68 4.73
C GLN A 161 5.59 14.01 4.04
N LEU A 162 6.53 14.93 3.90
CA LEU A 162 6.34 16.21 3.19
C LEU A 162 6.00 15.99 1.71
N LYS A 163 6.66 15.04 1.06
CA LYS A 163 6.35 14.66 -0.33
C LYS A 163 4.98 13.99 -0.44
N ALA A 164 4.62 13.11 0.49
CA ALA A 164 3.32 12.44 0.52
C ALA A 164 2.16 13.43 0.72
N LEU A 165 2.38 14.51 1.50
CA LEU A 165 1.43 15.62 1.67
C LEU A 165 1.30 16.53 0.42
N GLY A 166 2.06 16.26 -0.64
CA GLY A 166 2.05 17.04 -1.88
C GLY A 166 2.99 18.25 -1.85
N GLY A 167 3.92 18.28 -0.91
CA GLY A 167 4.95 19.31 -0.82
C GLY A 167 5.89 19.28 -2.01
N ARG A 168 6.27 20.46 -2.48
CA ARG A 168 7.32 20.62 -3.49
C ARG A 168 8.57 21.16 -2.83
N PHE A 169 9.62 20.34 -2.79
CA PHE A 169 10.93 20.77 -2.35
C PHE A 169 11.52 21.77 -3.33
N ASN A 170 12.02 22.89 -2.81
CA ASN A 170 12.76 23.87 -3.58
C ASN A 170 14.02 24.29 -2.79
N PRO A 171 15.22 24.02 -3.33
CA PRO A 171 16.49 24.28 -2.64
C PRO A 171 16.87 25.76 -2.58
N LYS A 172 16.15 26.65 -3.27
CA LYS A 172 16.43 28.09 -3.35
C LYS A 172 15.17 28.91 -3.05
N LEU A 173 14.50 28.66 -1.91
CA LEU A 173 13.44 29.56 -1.44
C LEU A 173 14.03 30.81 -0.81
N THR A 174 13.45 31.96 -1.13
CA THR A 174 13.81 33.22 -0.49
C THR A 174 13.08 33.37 0.83
N HIS A 175 13.79 33.46 1.95
CA HIS A 175 13.24 33.75 3.27
C HIS A 175 14.21 34.66 4.04
N GLU A 176 13.70 35.73 4.68
CA GLU A 176 14.48 36.68 5.49
C GLU A 176 15.79 37.17 4.83
N GLY A 177 15.74 37.52 3.55
CA GLY A 177 16.89 38.07 2.82
C GLY A 177 17.93 37.04 2.35
N GLY A 178 17.73 35.75 2.63
CA GLY A 178 18.59 34.64 2.18
C GLY A 178 17.85 33.62 1.31
N LYS A 179 18.60 32.82 0.54
CA LYS A 179 18.07 31.63 -0.15
C LYS A 179 18.32 30.40 0.73
N GLN A 180 17.27 29.76 1.22
CA GLN A 180 17.40 28.49 1.94
C GLN A 180 16.56 27.39 1.28
N ALA A 181 16.94 26.14 1.53
CA ALA A 181 16.18 24.99 1.08
C ALA A 181 14.91 24.84 1.93
N GLY A 182 13.77 24.65 1.26
CA GLY A 182 12.49 24.50 1.93
C GLY A 182 11.47 23.75 1.10
N TRP A 183 10.34 23.45 1.71
CA TRP A 183 9.20 22.79 1.06
C TRP A 183 8.04 23.75 0.92
N ILE A 184 7.46 23.85 -0.28
CA ILE A 184 6.27 24.65 -0.53
C ILE A 184 5.04 23.74 -0.57
N PHE A 185 4.00 24.16 0.15
CA PHE A 185 2.69 23.54 0.22
C PHE A 185 1.61 24.52 -0.19
N GLN A 186 0.47 24.00 -0.63
CA GLN A 186 -0.74 24.82 -0.77
C GLN A 186 -1.31 25.16 0.60
N LYS A 187 -1.88 26.35 0.76
CA LYS A 187 -2.48 26.79 2.03
C LYS A 187 -3.64 25.89 2.49
N SER A 188 -4.32 25.20 1.58
CA SER A 188 -5.32 24.18 1.92
C SER A 188 -4.76 22.98 2.70
N LYS A 189 -3.44 22.80 2.70
CA LYS A 189 -2.74 21.74 3.43
C LYS A 189 -2.19 22.20 4.79
N GLU A 190 -2.50 23.42 5.22
CA GLU A 190 -2.03 24.01 6.48
C GLU A 190 -2.32 23.13 7.70
N ASN A 191 -3.56 22.66 7.84
CA ASN A 191 -3.96 21.83 8.98
C ASN A 191 -3.13 20.54 9.07
N GLN A 192 -2.89 19.90 7.92
CA GLN A 192 -2.08 18.67 7.85
C GLN A 192 -0.60 18.97 8.16
N LEU A 193 -0.13 20.16 7.79
CA LEU A 193 1.23 20.62 8.04
C LEU A 193 1.48 20.93 9.52
N ARG A 194 0.53 21.62 10.15
CA ARG A 194 0.54 21.95 11.58
C ARG A 194 0.38 20.70 12.43
N GLU A 195 -0.44 19.74 12.00
CA GLU A 195 -0.54 18.44 12.67
C GLU A 195 0.77 17.65 12.57
N LEU A 196 1.42 17.65 11.39
CA LEU A 196 2.70 16.97 11.20
C LEU A 196 3.81 17.59 12.04
N THR A 197 3.90 18.92 12.08
CA THR A 197 4.94 19.65 12.83
C THR A 197 4.65 19.73 14.32
N GLY A 198 3.37 19.84 14.72
CA GLY A 198 2.95 19.85 16.12
C GLY A 198 3.07 18.51 16.83
N LYS A 199 3.18 17.40 16.07
CA LYS A 199 3.55 16.07 16.60
C LYS A 199 5.04 15.96 16.95
N ILE A 200 5.86 16.94 16.55
CA ILE A 200 7.33 16.88 16.60
C ILE A 200 7.92 17.84 17.67
N ASN A 201 7.11 18.70 18.30
CA ASN A 201 7.52 19.54 19.44
C ASN A 201 7.44 18.80 20.78
#